data_AF-A0A8W8KGC8-F1
#
_entry.id   AF-A0A8W8KGC8-F1
#
_cell.length_a   1.000
_cell.length_b   1.000
_cell.length_c   1.000
_cell.angle_alpha   90.00
_cell.angle_beta   90.00
_cell.angle_gamma   90.00
#
_symmetry.space_group_name_H-M   'P 1'
#
loop_
_entity.id
_entity.type
_entity.pdbx_description
1 polymer ?
#
loop_
_entity_poly.entity_id
_entity_poly.type
_entity_poly.pdbx_seq_one_letter_code
_entity_poly.pdbx_strand_id
1 'polypeptide(L)'
;DAVQKLHSNLKSSYSKFTSQEKTFHQKGETHDELLNSIKFMENTRNTVVPKELEKARVKESKAKDDLEKNENSYKNLHEEVTKSKAAYESEMTKMCELFQTLDEKRIDHTRDNLWKCTNLESRICVEQDEYAEKMRQNIEPCDIDGDIQLYIKYHKTGSEKPPNVAYKPCRGRALKVQVDKGDHLYSEVTLH
;
A
#
# COMPACT_ATOMS: atom_id res chain seq x y z
N ASP A 1 22.70 8.69 7.26
CA ASP A 1 22.08 7.45 7.73
C ASP A 1 23.14 6.54 8.37
N ALA A 2 22.89 5.98 9.56
CA ALA A 2 23.85 5.20 10.35
C ALA A 2 24.24 3.89 9.66
N VAL A 3 23.26 3.17 9.11
CA VAL A 3 23.47 1.90 8.37
C VAL A 3 24.35 2.15 7.14
N GLN A 4 24.10 3.22 6.40
CA GLN A 4 24.88 3.56 5.21
C GLN A 4 26.34 3.89 5.55
N LYS A 5 26.57 4.57 6.68
CA LYS A 5 27.92 4.86 7.19
C LYS A 5 28.64 3.57 7.61
N LEU A 6 27.96 2.68 8.33
CA LEU A 6 28.51 1.39 8.75
C LEU A 6 28.81 0.48 7.56
N HIS A 7 27.93 0.42 6.57
CA HIS A 7 28.15 -0.31 5.33
C HIS A 7 29.37 0.23 4.56
N SER A 8 29.51 1.55 4.46
CA SER A 8 30.67 2.18 3.79
C SER A 8 31.97 1.84 4.53
N ASN A 9 31.96 1.84 5.87
CA ASN A 9 33.10 1.43 6.67
C ASN A 9 33.44 -0.06 6.49
N LEU A 10 32.44 -0.94 6.54
CA LEU A 10 32.60 -2.38 6.30
C LEU A 10 33.22 -2.63 4.92
N LYS A 11 32.72 -1.97 3.87
CA LYS A 11 33.28 -2.07 2.51
C LYS A 11 34.74 -1.64 2.44
N SER A 12 35.09 -0.54 3.11
CA SER A 12 36.46 -0.03 3.16
C SER A 12 37.41 -0.98 3.91
N SER A 13 37.01 -1.42 5.11
CA SER A 13 37.80 -2.35 5.94
C SER A 13 37.99 -3.71 5.27
N TYR A 14 36.95 -4.25 4.61
CA TYR A 14 37.03 -5.49 3.85
C TYR A 14 37.98 -5.39 2.66
N SER A 15 37.95 -4.28 1.92
CA SER A 15 38.90 -4.02 0.83
C SER A 15 40.35 -4.07 1.33
N LYS A 16 40.65 -3.34 2.43
CA LYS A 16 41.99 -3.36 3.04
C LYS A 16 42.41 -4.75 3.50
N PHE A 17 41.51 -5.48 4.16
CA PHE A 17 41.75 -6.84 4.63
C PHE A 17 42.13 -7.78 3.47
N THR A 18 41.34 -7.80 2.39
CA THR A 18 41.62 -8.66 1.23
C THR A 18 42.90 -8.27 0.48
N SER A 19 43.26 -6.99 0.43
CA SER A 19 44.55 -6.55 -0.11
C SER A 19 45.73 -7.00 0.77
N GLN A 20 45.60 -6.91 2.09
CA GLN A 20 46.63 -7.34 3.03
C GLN A 20 46.79 -8.88 3.03
N GLU A 21 45.70 -9.63 2.89
CA GLU A 21 45.71 -11.09 2.76
C GLU A 21 46.59 -11.56 1.61
N LYS A 22 46.37 -10.99 0.42
CA LYS A 22 47.19 -11.28 -0.77
C LYS A 22 48.66 -10.95 -0.54
N THR A 23 48.93 -9.82 0.11
CA THR A 23 50.29 -9.37 0.42
C THR A 23 50.99 -10.31 1.41
N PHE A 24 50.27 -10.77 2.44
CA PHE A 24 50.77 -11.72 3.43
C PHE A 24 51.10 -13.07 2.78
N HIS A 25 50.20 -13.62 1.96
CA HIS A 25 50.46 -14.87 1.24
C HIS A 25 51.65 -14.77 0.29
N GLN A 26 51.73 -13.69 -0.51
CA GLN A 26 52.86 -13.49 -1.42
C GLN A 26 54.21 -13.42 -0.70
N LYS A 27 54.24 -12.81 0.48
CA LYS A 27 55.45 -12.76 1.32
C LYS A 27 55.80 -14.11 1.92
N GLY A 28 54.80 -14.92 2.28
CA GLY A 28 54.98 -16.30 2.70
C GLY A 28 55.64 -17.14 1.62
N GLU A 29 55.10 -17.09 0.39
CA GLU A 29 55.68 -17.77 -0.78
C GLU A 29 57.14 -17.34 -1.03
N THR A 30 57.42 -16.04 -0.98
CA THR A 30 58.77 -15.49 -1.17
C THR A 30 59.74 -15.99 -0.09
N HIS A 31 59.28 -16.08 1.17
CA HIS A 31 60.09 -16.60 2.27
C HIS A 31 60.39 -18.10 2.10
N ASP A 32 59.41 -18.89 1.70
CA ASP A 32 59.58 -20.32 1.41
C ASP A 32 60.54 -20.57 0.24
N GLU A 33 60.46 -19.77 -0.82
CA GLU A 33 61.40 -19.81 -1.95
C GLU A 33 62.84 -19.53 -1.50
N LEU A 34 63.06 -18.53 -0.64
CA LEU A 34 64.36 -18.22 -0.08
C LEU A 34 64.90 -19.38 0.77
N LEU A 35 64.07 -19.98 1.62
CA LEU A 35 64.43 -21.15 2.43
C LEU A 35 64.85 -22.34 1.55
N ASN A 36 64.09 -22.62 0.49
CA ASN A 36 64.40 -23.70 -0.44
C ASN A 36 65.71 -23.43 -1.21
N SER A 37 65.95 -22.19 -1.62
CA SER A 37 67.21 -21.77 -2.25
C SER A 37 68.41 -21.95 -1.31
N ILE A 38 68.29 -21.55 -0.05
CA ILE A 38 69.33 -21.73 0.97
C ILE A 38 69.64 -23.22 1.16
N LYS A 39 68.61 -24.07 1.35
CA LYS A 39 68.78 -25.53 1.48
C LYS A 39 69.52 -26.13 0.28
N PHE A 40 69.18 -25.71 -0.93
CA PHE A 40 69.85 -26.17 -2.15
C PHE A 40 71.34 -25.77 -2.17
N MET A 41 71.66 -24.51 -1.81
CA MET A 41 73.04 -24.03 -1.73
C MET A 41 73.86 -24.77 -0.66
N GLU A 42 73.25 -25.09 0.49
CA GLU A 42 73.90 -25.85 1.56
C GLU A 42 74.25 -27.28 1.15
N ASN A 43 73.37 -27.93 0.37
CA ASN A 43 73.58 -29.29 -0.13
C ASN A 43 74.62 -29.36 -1.26
N THR A 44 74.84 -28.27 -2.01
CA THR A 44 75.76 -28.22 -3.16
C THR A 44 77.12 -27.58 -2.80
N ARG A 45 77.50 -27.67 -1.51
CA ARG A 45 78.59 -26.89 -0.89
C ARG A 45 79.97 -26.99 -1.56
N ASN A 46 80.23 -28.03 -2.35
CA ASN A 46 81.51 -28.22 -3.07
C ASN A 46 81.72 -27.23 -4.24
N THR A 47 80.69 -26.49 -4.67
CA THR A 47 80.76 -25.51 -5.77
C THR A 47 80.31 -24.09 -5.40
N VAL A 48 79.95 -23.84 -4.14
CA VAL A 48 79.32 -22.58 -3.70
C VAL A 48 80.29 -21.71 -2.91
N VAL A 49 80.32 -20.41 -3.21
CA VAL A 49 81.14 -19.42 -2.50
C VAL A 49 80.50 -19.09 -1.14
N PRO A 50 81.22 -19.26 0.00
CA PRO A 50 80.67 -19.01 1.34
C PRO A 50 80.00 -17.64 1.56
N LYS A 51 80.47 -16.61 0.82
CA LYS A 51 79.88 -15.25 0.86
C LYS A 51 78.48 -15.16 0.26
N GLU A 52 78.14 -16.00 -0.72
CA GLU A 52 76.82 -15.98 -1.36
C GLU A 52 75.75 -16.59 -0.47
N LEU A 53 76.10 -17.69 0.22
CA LEU A 53 75.23 -18.33 1.21
C LEU A 53 74.89 -17.37 2.37
N GLU A 54 75.89 -16.64 2.87
CA GLU A 54 75.68 -15.65 3.93
C GLU A 54 74.74 -14.52 3.48
N LYS A 55 74.94 -14.01 2.26
CA LYS A 55 74.05 -13.00 1.67
C LYS A 55 72.61 -13.50 1.53
N ALA A 56 72.42 -14.77 1.20
CA ALA A 56 71.09 -15.37 1.11
C ALA A 56 70.43 -15.51 2.48
N ARG A 57 71.16 -15.92 3.52
CA ARG A 57 70.68 -15.99 4.91
C ARG A 57 70.25 -14.63 5.46
N VAL A 58 71.01 -13.57 5.18
CA VAL A 58 70.62 -12.20 5.55
C VAL A 58 69.31 -11.77 4.86
N LYS A 59 69.12 -12.13 3.57
CA LYS A 59 67.88 -11.86 2.85
C LYS A 59 66.69 -12.64 3.43
N GLU A 60 66.88 -13.91 3.76
CA GLU A 60 65.84 -14.75 4.37
C GLU A 60 65.44 -14.21 5.75
N SER A 61 66.41 -13.86 6.59
CA SER A 61 66.13 -13.25 7.90
C SER A 61 65.31 -11.97 7.77
N LYS A 62 65.63 -11.11 6.80
CA LYS A 62 64.84 -9.90 6.54
C LYS A 62 63.44 -10.21 6.03
N ALA A 63 63.30 -11.21 5.14
CA ALA A 63 62.01 -11.64 4.63
C ALA A 63 61.13 -12.22 5.75
N LYS A 64 61.71 -12.96 6.70
CA LYS A 64 61.04 -13.47 7.88
C LYS A 64 60.51 -12.35 8.77
N ASP A 65 61.33 -11.35 9.10
CA ASP A 65 60.90 -10.18 9.89
C ASP A 65 59.76 -9.41 9.19
N ASP A 66 59.86 -9.26 7.87
CA ASP A 66 58.84 -8.60 7.06
C ASP A 66 57.54 -9.42 6.99
N LEU A 67 57.63 -10.75 6.97
CA LEU A 67 56.47 -11.65 7.02
C LEU A 67 55.74 -11.53 8.35
N GLU A 68 56.46 -11.58 9.47
CA GLU A 68 55.89 -11.43 10.82
C GLU A 68 55.17 -10.09 11.01
N LYS A 69 55.75 -8.99 10.51
CA LYS A 69 55.09 -7.67 10.50
C LYS A 69 53.79 -7.69 9.68
N ASN A 70 53.78 -8.38 8.55
CA ASN A 70 52.60 -8.47 7.68
C ASN A 70 51.53 -9.39 8.28
N GLU A 71 51.92 -10.45 9.00
CA GLU A 71 51.01 -11.31 9.74
C GLU A 71 50.27 -10.50 10.82
N ASN A 72 51.00 -9.70 11.60
CA ASN A 72 50.40 -8.84 12.63
C ASN A 72 49.46 -7.78 12.00
N SER A 73 49.85 -7.17 10.89
CA SER A 73 48.98 -6.25 10.14
C SER A 73 47.70 -6.96 9.64
N TYR A 74 47.83 -8.17 9.10
CA TYR A 74 46.71 -8.97 8.62
C TYR A 74 45.75 -9.35 9.76
N LYS A 75 46.26 -9.79 10.91
CA LYS A 75 45.46 -10.08 12.12
C LYS A 75 44.71 -8.83 12.60
N ASN A 76 45.36 -7.67 12.63
CA ASN A 76 44.71 -6.42 13.04
C ASN A 76 43.58 -6.03 12.08
N LEU A 77 43.78 -6.14 10.77
CA LEU A 77 42.75 -5.86 9.77
C LEU A 77 41.60 -6.88 9.83
N HIS A 78 41.90 -8.14 10.14
CA HIS A 78 40.88 -9.16 10.39
C HIS A 78 39.98 -8.76 11.56
N GLU A 79 40.55 -8.29 12.67
CA GLU A 79 39.76 -7.80 13.80
C GLU A 79 38.93 -6.56 13.43
N GLU A 80 39.50 -5.62 12.68
CA GLU A 80 38.81 -4.40 12.23
C GLU A 80 37.59 -4.72 11.35
N VAL A 81 37.75 -5.60 10.36
CA VAL A 81 36.64 -5.99 9.48
C VAL A 81 35.58 -6.79 10.24
N THR A 82 36.00 -7.65 11.18
CA THR A 82 35.06 -8.41 12.03
C THR A 82 34.22 -7.49 12.91
N LYS A 83 34.86 -6.50 13.57
CA LYS A 83 34.16 -5.48 14.38
C LYS A 83 33.21 -4.64 13.52
N SER A 84 33.67 -4.22 12.33
CA SER A 84 32.85 -3.44 11.39
C SER A 84 31.65 -4.22 10.88
N LYS A 85 31.82 -5.53 10.61
CA LYS A 85 30.74 -6.43 10.21
C LYS A 85 29.69 -6.56 11.31
N ALA A 86 30.11 -6.89 12.53
CA ALA A 86 29.20 -7.04 13.67
C ALA A 86 28.40 -5.75 13.96
N ALA A 87 29.04 -4.59 13.87
CA ALA A 87 28.37 -3.30 14.04
C ALA A 87 27.32 -3.05 12.94
N TYR A 88 27.66 -3.33 11.68
CA TYR A 88 26.72 -3.20 10.56
C TYR A 88 25.53 -4.15 10.70
N GLU A 89 25.78 -5.43 11.00
CA GLU A 89 24.72 -6.44 11.16
C GLU A 89 23.78 -6.09 12.32
N SER A 90 24.32 -5.64 13.46
CA SER A 90 23.50 -5.22 14.59
C SER A 90 22.59 -4.04 14.24
N GLU A 91 23.14 -3.01 13.60
CA GLU A 91 22.35 -1.81 13.25
C GLU A 91 21.33 -2.11 12.14
N MET A 92 21.71 -2.91 11.14
CA MET A 92 20.80 -3.35 10.09
C MET A 92 19.63 -4.15 10.66
N THR A 93 19.90 -5.05 11.62
CA THR A 93 18.85 -5.83 12.28
C THR A 93 17.87 -4.94 13.03
N LYS A 94 18.36 -3.99 13.84
CA LYS A 94 17.52 -3.02 14.56
C LYS A 94 16.64 -2.20 13.61
N MET A 95 17.20 -1.76 12.49
CA MET A 95 16.45 -1.01 11.49
C MET A 95 15.35 -1.86 10.83
N CYS A 96 15.65 -3.12 10.51
CA CYS A 96 14.65 -4.05 9.99
C CYS A 96 13.53 -4.33 11.00
N GLU A 97 13.86 -4.56 12.28
CA GLU A 97 12.88 -4.76 13.36
C GLU A 97 11.97 -3.53 13.54
N LEU A 98 12.55 -2.33 13.45
CA LEU A 98 11.79 -1.08 13.50
C LEU A 98 10.83 -0.97 12.31
N PHE A 99 11.31 -1.24 11.09
CA PHE A 99 10.45 -1.19 9.90
C PHE A 99 9.35 -2.24 9.95
N GLN A 100 9.65 -3.46 10.40
CA GLN A 100 8.65 -4.50 10.59
C GLN A 100 7.57 -4.04 11.58
N THR A 101 7.97 -3.52 12.75
CA THR A 101 7.02 -3.01 13.75
C THR A 101 6.13 -1.89 13.21
N LEU A 102 6.70 -0.99 12.40
CA LEU A 102 5.94 0.09 11.77
C LEU A 102 4.96 -0.45 10.72
N ASP A 103 5.38 -1.43 9.93
CA ASP A 103 4.54 -2.01 8.88
C ASP A 103 3.40 -2.84 9.46
N GLU A 104 3.68 -3.63 10.51
CA GLU A 104 2.67 -4.36 11.28
C GLU A 104 1.60 -3.41 11.84
N LYS A 105 2.02 -2.30 12.46
CA LYS A 105 1.08 -1.27 12.95
C LYS A 105 0.28 -0.63 11.82
N ARG A 106 0.90 -0.36 10.67
CA ARG A 106 0.19 0.20 9.51
C ARG A 106 -0.89 -0.77 9.02
N ILE A 107 -0.52 -2.04 8.84
CA ILE A 107 -1.44 -3.09 8.36
C ILE A 107 -2.61 -3.25 9.33
N ASP A 108 -2.33 -3.36 10.63
CA ASP A 108 -3.33 -3.50 11.69
C ASP A 108 -4.31 -2.32 11.69
N HIS A 109 -3.77 -1.10 11.65
CA HIS A 109 -4.59 0.12 11.61
C HIS A 109 -5.45 0.21 10.35
N THR A 110 -4.90 -0.10 9.18
CA THR A 110 -5.65 -0.08 7.91
C THR A 110 -6.77 -1.12 7.92
N ARG A 111 -6.48 -2.34 8.38
CA ARG A 111 -7.49 -3.41 8.50
C ARG A 111 -8.62 -2.99 9.43
N ASP A 112 -8.29 -2.44 10.60
CA ASP A 112 -9.28 -2.02 11.60
C ASP A 112 -10.17 -0.89 11.09
N ASN A 113 -9.61 0.06 10.33
CA ASN A 113 -10.38 1.13 9.72
C ASN A 113 -11.33 0.60 8.65
N LEU A 114 -10.84 -0.28 7.76
CA LEU A 114 -11.67 -0.89 6.74
C LEU A 114 -12.81 -1.69 7.36
N TRP A 115 -12.51 -2.50 8.38
CA TRP A 115 -13.52 -3.25 9.13
C TRP A 115 -14.62 -2.35 9.72
N LYS A 116 -14.24 -1.22 10.33
CA LYS A 116 -15.20 -0.25 10.86
C LYS A 116 -16.04 0.38 9.75
N CYS A 117 -15.43 0.75 8.62
CA CYS A 117 -16.14 1.32 7.48
C CYS A 117 -17.17 0.34 6.91
N THR A 118 -16.78 -0.92 6.66
CA THR A 118 -17.67 -1.93 6.10
C THR A 118 -18.81 -2.30 7.05
N ASN A 119 -18.56 -2.31 8.36
CA ASN A 119 -19.61 -2.52 9.36
C ASN A 119 -20.59 -1.35 9.42
N LEU A 120 -20.09 -0.11 9.28
CA LEU A 120 -20.93 1.08 9.21
C LEU A 120 -21.82 1.03 7.96
N GLU A 121 -21.26 0.71 6.79
CA GLU A 121 -22.02 0.54 5.55
C GLU A 121 -23.10 -0.54 5.70
N SER A 122 -22.76 -1.69 6.28
CA SER A 122 -23.72 -2.77 6.52
C SER A 122 -24.90 -2.31 7.38
N ARG A 123 -24.64 -1.54 8.44
CA ARG A 123 -25.70 -0.96 9.29
C ARG A 123 -26.57 0.03 8.51
N ILE A 124 -25.96 0.90 7.71
CA ILE A 124 -26.68 1.87 6.89
C ILE A 124 -27.60 1.16 5.89
N CYS A 125 -27.18 0.05 5.29
CA CYS A 125 -28.02 -0.72 4.37
C CYS A 125 -29.28 -1.24 5.06
N VAL A 126 -29.17 -1.73 6.31
CA VAL A 126 -30.33 -2.19 7.09
C VAL A 126 -31.26 -1.01 7.41
N GLU A 127 -30.70 0.10 7.89
CA GLU A 127 -31.49 1.31 8.18
C GLU A 127 -32.23 1.82 6.92
N GLN A 128 -31.56 1.81 5.76
CA GLN A 128 -32.16 2.19 4.49
C GLN A 128 -33.31 1.27 4.07
N ASP A 129 -33.16 -0.04 4.24
CA ASP A 129 -34.22 -1.02 3.98
C ASP A 129 -35.45 -0.77 4.87
N GLU A 130 -35.23 -0.54 6.17
CA GLU A 130 -36.29 -0.19 7.12
C GLU A 130 -37.02 1.11 6.72
N TYR A 131 -36.30 2.13 6.25
CA TYR A 131 -36.94 3.37 5.77
C TYR A 131 -37.76 3.14 4.49
N ALA A 132 -37.25 2.33 3.56
CA ALA A 132 -37.98 1.97 2.35
C ALA A 132 -39.27 1.20 2.68
N GLU A 133 -39.22 0.27 3.64
CA GLU A 133 -40.39 -0.45 4.15
C GLU A 133 -41.42 0.49 4.78
N LYS A 134 -40.99 1.40 5.66
CA LYS A 134 -41.88 2.40 6.29
C LYS A 134 -42.60 3.26 5.26
N MET A 135 -41.89 3.70 4.20
CA MET A 135 -42.53 4.45 3.12
C MET A 135 -43.57 3.60 2.37
N ARG A 136 -43.27 2.33 2.10
CA ARG A 136 -44.22 1.41 1.45
C ARG A 136 -45.48 1.24 2.28
N GLN A 137 -45.34 1.02 3.58
CA GLN A 137 -46.46 0.90 4.53
C GLN A 137 -47.31 2.18 4.60
N ASN A 138 -46.68 3.36 4.49
CA ASN A 138 -47.41 4.64 4.51
C ASN A 138 -48.27 4.85 3.26
N ILE A 139 -47.86 4.31 2.09
CA ILE A 139 -48.61 4.46 0.83
C ILE A 139 -49.56 3.30 0.55
N GLU A 140 -49.36 2.14 1.19
CA GLU A 140 -50.21 0.95 1.05
C GLU A 140 -51.71 1.20 1.30
N PRO A 141 -52.14 2.01 2.30
CA PRO A 141 -53.56 2.25 2.52
C PRO A 141 -54.18 3.30 1.58
N CYS A 142 -53.47 3.77 0.56
CA CYS A 142 -53.99 4.74 -0.41
C CYS A 142 -55.15 4.12 -1.21
N ASP A 143 -56.38 4.55 -0.91
CA ASP A 143 -57.62 4.11 -1.55
C ASP A 143 -58.14 5.22 -2.48
N ILE A 144 -57.79 5.11 -3.76
CA ILE A 144 -58.14 6.10 -4.78
C ILE A 144 -59.66 6.26 -4.88
N ASP A 145 -60.41 5.15 -4.89
CA ASP A 145 -61.86 5.20 -5.02
C ASP A 145 -62.50 5.81 -3.77
N GLY A 146 -62.02 5.41 -2.59
CA GLY A 146 -62.43 5.98 -1.31
C GLY A 146 -62.21 7.49 -1.25
N ASP A 147 -61.03 7.97 -1.65
CA ASP A 147 -60.69 9.40 -1.68
C ASP A 147 -61.56 10.18 -2.68
N ILE A 148 -61.83 9.63 -3.88
CA ILE A 148 -62.73 10.24 -4.87
C ILE A 148 -64.16 10.31 -4.33
N GLN A 149 -64.66 9.23 -3.72
CA GLN A 149 -66.00 9.22 -3.13
C GLN A 149 -66.11 10.21 -1.97
N LEU A 150 -65.05 10.35 -1.16
CA LEU A 150 -64.99 11.34 -0.09
C LEU A 150 -65.10 12.75 -0.65
N TYR A 151 -64.36 13.06 -1.72
CA TYR A 151 -64.42 14.36 -2.39
C TYR A 151 -65.83 14.67 -2.92
N ILE A 152 -66.44 13.74 -3.67
CA ILE A 152 -67.81 13.88 -4.19
C ILE A 152 -68.80 14.12 -3.04
N LYS A 153 -68.66 13.35 -1.95
CA LYS A 153 -69.56 13.46 -0.79
C LYS A 153 -69.54 14.86 -0.17
N TYR A 154 -68.37 15.48 -0.04
CA TYR A 154 -68.23 16.81 0.58
C TYR A 154 -68.52 17.97 -0.38
N HIS A 155 -68.36 17.78 -1.69
CA HIS A 155 -68.45 18.86 -2.68
C HIS A 155 -69.60 18.76 -3.67
N LYS A 156 -70.48 17.75 -3.58
CA LYS A 156 -71.66 17.66 -4.44
C LYS A 156 -72.58 18.87 -4.29
N THR A 157 -73.07 19.40 -5.41
CA THR A 157 -73.91 20.61 -5.48
C THR A 157 -75.41 20.32 -5.62
N GLY A 158 -75.81 19.08 -5.34
CA GLY A 158 -77.18 18.58 -5.52
C GLY A 158 -77.24 17.44 -6.53
N SER A 159 -78.39 16.75 -6.60
CA SER A 159 -78.61 15.62 -7.52
C SER A 159 -79.45 15.98 -8.73
N GLU A 160 -79.97 17.21 -8.77
CA GLU A 160 -80.90 17.66 -9.81
C GLU A 160 -80.20 18.65 -10.73
N LYS A 161 -80.27 18.37 -12.04
CA LYS A 161 -79.87 19.34 -13.05
C LYS A 161 -80.90 20.49 -13.04
N PRO A 162 -80.47 21.75 -13.22
CA PRO A 162 -81.41 22.86 -13.40
C PRO A 162 -82.43 22.54 -14.50
N PRO A 163 -83.70 22.89 -14.32
CA PRO A 163 -84.72 22.62 -15.33
C PRO A 163 -84.38 23.35 -16.63
N ASN A 164 -84.67 22.71 -17.76
CA ASN A 164 -84.56 23.37 -19.06
C ASN A 164 -85.48 24.60 -19.09
N VAL A 165 -84.91 25.78 -19.35
CA VAL A 165 -85.66 27.04 -19.40
C VAL A 165 -86.16 27.27 -20.82
N ALA A 166 -87.46 27.04 -21.05
CA ALA A 166 -88.10 27.41 -22.31
C ALA A 166 -88.56 28.87 -22.28
N TYR A 167 -88.27 29.63 -23.34
CA TYR A 167 -88.77 31.00 -23.51
C TYR A 167 -90.31 31.01 -23.58
N LYS A 168 -90.96 31.72 -22.66
CA LYS A 168 -92.42 31.96 -22.68
C LYS A 168 -92.71 33.43 -23.04
N PRO A 169 -93.30 33.73 -24.20
CA PRO A 169 -93.64 35.11 -24.59
C PRO A 169 -94.71 35.72 -23.67
N CYS A 170 -94.59 37.02 -23.36
CA CYS A 170 -95.48 37.74 -22.43
C CYS A 170 -96.91 37.97 -22.96
N ARG A 171 -97.18 37.79 -24.26
CA ARG A 171 -98.53 37.84 -24.85
C ARG A 171 -98.64 36.72 -25.87
N GLY A 172 -99.76 35.99 -25.86
CA GLY A 172 -99.98 34.71 -26.55
C GLY A 172 -99.95 34.71 -28.08
N ARG A 173 -98.91 35.26 -28.71
CA ARG A 173 -98.58 34.96 -30.10
C ARG A 173 -97.36 34.06 -30.15
N ALA A 174 -97.53 32.90 -30.80
CA ALA A 174 -96.45 31.95 -31.03
C ALA A 174 -95.40 32.60 -31.94
N LEU A 175 -94.21 32.86 -31.38
CA LEU A 175 -93.01 33.06 -32.20
C LEU A 175 -92.60 31.68 -32.72
N LYS A 176 -92.73 31.45 -34.04
CA LYS A 176 -92.10 30.31 -34.71
C LYS A 176 -90.60 30.59 -34.79
N VAL A 177 -89.87 30.30 -33.72
CA VAL A 177 -88.41 30.19 -33.78
C VAL A 177 -88.10 28.72 -34.05
N GLN A 178 -87.54 28.44 -35.23
CA GLN A 178 -86.84 27.18 -35.47
C GLN A 178 -85.65 27.16 -34.50
N VAL A 179 -85.75 26.36 -33.44
CA VAL A 179 -84.61 26.14 -32.55
C VAL A 179 -83.69 25.16 -33.27
N ASP A 180 -82.59 25.70 -33.75
CA ASP A 180 -81.47 24.97 -34.29
C ASP A 180 -80.91 24.02 -33.22
N LYS A 181 -80.43 22.84 -33.63
CA LYS A 181 -79.83 21.86 -32.71
C LYS A 181 -78.45 22.37 -32.29
N GLY A 182 -78.39 23.32 -31.36
CA GLY A 182 -77.15 23.94 -30.93
C GLY A 182 -77.17 24.36 -29.47
N ASP A 183 -76.27 23.75 -28.70
CA ASP A 183 -75.68 24.22 -27.44
C ASP A 183 -76.54 24.14 -26.17
N HIS A 184 -76.66 22.91 -25.65
CA HIS A 184 -76.84 22.73 -24.21
C HIS A 184 -75.54 23.14 -23.49
N LEU A 185 -75.64 24.20 -22.66
CA LEU A 185 -74.53 24.84 -21.93
C LEU A 185 -73.77 23.93 -20.93
N TYR A 186 -74.15 22.66 -20.83
CA TYR A 186 -73.47 21.64 -20.03
C TYR A 186 -73.57 20.32 -20.80
N SER A 187 -72.66 20.12 -21.75
CA SER A 187 -72.39 18.79 -22.31
C SER A 187 -72.04 17.83 -21.16
N GLU A 188 -72.49 16.59 -21.30
CA GLU A 188 -72.33 15.53 -20.30
C GLU A 188 -70.84 15.33 -19.97
N VAL A 189 -70.41 15.80 -18.80
CA VAL A 189 -69.16 15.36 -18.19
C VAL A 189 -69.46 14.00 -17.57
N THR A 190 -69.27 12.95 -18.37
CA THR A 190 -69.26 11.58 -17.88
C THR A 190 -67.87 11.34 -17.32
N LEU A 191 -67.74 11.35 -15.99
CA LEU A 191 -66.53 10.84 -15.33
C LEU A 191 -66.57 9.31 -15.40
N HIS A 192 -65.54 8.70 -16.00
CA HIS A 192 -65.30 7.25 -15.96
C HIS A 192 -64.75 6.84 -14.60
#